data_AF-A0A916FK58-F1
#
_entry.id   AF-A0A916FK58-F1
#
_cell.length_a   1.000
_cell.length_b   1.000
_cell.length_c   1.000
_cell.angle_alpha   90.00
_cell.angle_beta   90.00
_cell.angle_gamma   90.00
#
_symmetry.space_group_name_H-M   'P 1'
#
loop_
_entity.id
_entity.type
_entity.pdbx_description
1 polymer ?
#
loop_
_entity_poly.entity_id
_entity_poly.type
_entity_poly.pdbx_seq_one_letter_code
_entity_poly.pdbx_strand_id
1 'polypeptide(L)'
;MDYRDTLEEIELRGGLTTGFDAALRFMIETCRKMPLHSDVRECLDVAVRYLEHDASFEDLETARVRCWQLIKGRDSDLRDPNVASIRSVICTLYPHDPRNDLFMTLDVFEDFAIAAGINPADLLLGLRAAFGNAA
;
A
#
# COMPACT_ATOMS: atom_id res chain seq x y z
N MET A 1 3.06 -20.16 -8.03
CA MET A 1 2.17 -19.26 -7.28
C MET A 1 3.02 -18.12 -6.74
N ASP A 2 3.09 -17.09 -7.57
CA ASP A 2 3.69 -15.81 -7.24
C ASP A 2 2.65 -14.88 -6.58
N TYR A 3 3.00 -13.60 -6.42
CA TYR A 3 2.14 -12.61 -5.78
C TYR A 3 0.84 -12.40 -6.57
N ARG A 4 0.94 -12.23 -7.89
CA ARG A 4 -0.19 -12.00 -8.78
C ARG A 4 -1.17 -13.17 -8.75
N ASP A 5 -0.67 -14.41 -8.89
CA ASP A 5 -1.50 -15.62 -8.77
C ASP A 5 -2.27 -15.65 -7.43
N THR A 6 -1.60 -15.26 -6.34
CA THR A 6 -2.18 -15.24 -5.00
C THR A 6 -3.24 -14.14 -4.87
N LEU A 7 -3.00 -12.96 -5.43
CA LEU A 7 -3.94 -11.85 -5.42
C LEU A 7 -5.23 -12.18 -6.19
N GLU A 8 -5.09 -12.81 -7.36
CA GLU A 8 -6.23 -13.29 -8.16
C GLU A 8 -7.05 -14.35 -7.40
N GLU A 9 -6.39 -15.27 -6.70
CA GLU A 9 -7.08 -16.25 -5.86
C GLU A 9 -7.86 -15.59 -4.70
N ILE A 10 -7.28 -14.57 -4.04
CA ILE A 10 -7.95 -13.81 -2.98
C ILE A 10 -9.19 -13.10 -3.53
N GLU A 11 -9.08 -12.48 -4.71
CA GLU A 11 -10.20 -11.81 -5.35
C GLU A 11 -11.33 -12.78 -5.72
N LEU A 12 -11.00 -13.92 -6.34
CA LEU A 12 -11.97 -14.95 -6.71
C LEU A 12 -12.75 -15.51 -5.52
N ARG A 13 -12.13 -15.53 -4.33
CA ARG A 13 -12.76 -15.93 -3.07
C ARG A 13 -13.56 -14.82 -2.39
N GLY A 14 -13.58 -13.61 -2.96
CA GLY A 14 -14.25 -12.43 -2.39
C GLY A 14 -13.49 -11.77 -1.24
N GLY A 15 -12.23 -12.15 -1.00
CA GLY A 15 -11.42 -11.63 0.10
C GLY A 15 -11.17 -10.12 0.00
N LEU A 16 -11.16 -9.56 -1.21
CA LEU A 16 -10.98 -8.12 -1.44
C LEU A 16 -12.26 -7.30 -1.22
N THR A 17 -13.45 -7.92 -1.20
CA THR A 17 -14.72 -7.21 -0.96
C THR A 17 -14.87 -6.76 0.50
N THR A 18 -14.21 -7.46 1.43
CA THR A 18 -14.28 -7.16 2.88
C THR A 18 -12.91 -6.98 3.52
N GLY A 19 -11.82 -7.28 2.81
CA GLY A 19 -10.46 -7.29 3.34
C GLY A 19 -9.70 -5.97 3.19
N PHE A 20 -10.36 -4.82 3.12
CA PHE A 20 -9.66 -3.53 3.04
C PHE A 20 -8.73 -3.31 4.22
N ASP A 21 -9.19 -3.52 5.45
CA ASP A 21 -8.35 -3.36 6.64
C ASP A 21 -7.14 -4.30 6.62
N ALA A 22 -7.32 -5.53 6.11
CA ALA A 22 -6.24 -6.49 5.94
C ALA A 22 -5.23 -6.02 4.89
N ALA A 23 -5.71 -5.53 3.74
CA ALA A 23 -4.88 -4.95 2.70
C ALA A 23 -4.09 -3.73 3.20
N LEU A 24 -4.78 -2.81 3.89
CA LEU A 24 -4.18 -1.59 4.41
C LEU A 24 -3.11 -1.92 5.46
N ARG A 25 -3.38 -2.84 6.39
CA ARG A 25 -2.38 -3.34 7.34
C ARG A 25 -1.17 -3.95 6.63
N PHE A 26 -1.41 -4.81 5.64
CA PHE A 26 -0.34 -5.42 4.85
C PHE A 26 0.56 -4.38 4.19
N MET A 27 -0.03 -3.38 3.51
CA MET A 27 0.74 -2.33 2.85
C MET A 27 1.48 -1.45 3.87
N ILE A 28 0.86 -1.10 5.00
CA ILE A 28 1.50 -0.34 6.08
C ILE A 28 2.73 -1.07 6.63
N GLU A 29 2.59 -2.34 6.99
CA GLU A 29 3.70 -3.14 7.54
C GLU A 29 4.83 -3.34 6.54
N THR A 30 4.49 -3.41 5.24
CA THR A 30 5.47 -3.47 4.18
C THR A 30 6.21 -2.13 4.04
N CYS A 31 5.50 -1.00 4.01
CA CYS A 31 6.08 0.34 3.98
C CYS A 31 6.98 0.62 5.20
N ARG A 32 6.65 0.10 6.39
CA ARG A 32 7.48 0.23 7.60
C ARG A 32 8.88 -0.38 7.47
N LYS A 33 9.06 -1.35 6.56
CA LYS A 33 10.35 -1.99 6.26
C LYS A 33 11.19 -1.20 5.25
N MET A 34 10.59 -0.21 4.58
CA MET A 34 11.28 0.61 3.58
C MET A 34 12.09 1.75 4.25
N PRO A 35 13.16 2.24 3.59
CA PRO A 35 13.90 3.41 4.04
C PRO A 35 13.09 4.70 3.78
N LEU A 36 12.16 5.03 4.67
CA LEU A 36 11.34 6.25 4.59
C LEU A 36 11.98 7.44 5.32
N HIS A 37 12.07 8.58 4.63
CA HIS A 37 12.39 9.86 5.27
C HIS A 37 11.21 10.37 6.14
N SER A 38 11.49 11.31 7.04
CA SER A 38 10.57 11.75 8.10
C SER A 38 9.21 12.19 7.57
N ASP A 39 9.17 13.04 6.54
CA ASP A 39 7.90 13.54 5.98
C ASP A 39 7.00 12.43 5.45
N VAL A 40 7.59 11.38 4.86
CA VAL A 40 6.84 10.25 4.29
C VAL A 40 6.37 9.31 5.37
N ARG A 41 7.17 9.16 6.43
CA ARG A 41 6.77 8.42 7.63
C ARG A 41 5.57 9.07 8.31
N GLU A 42 5.57 10.40 8.44
CA GLU A 42 4.41 11.15 8.95
C GLU A 42 3.16 10.91 8.08
N CYS A 43 3.31 10.85 6.75
CA CYS A 43 2.19 10.52 5.87
C CYS A 43 1.69 9.09 6.07
N LEU A 44 2.60 8.12 6.22
CA LEU A 44 2.22 6.73 6.54
C LEU A 44 1.48 6.62 7.88
N ASP A 45 1.87 7.41 8.88
CA ASP A 45 1.22 7.44 10.19
C ASP A 45 -0.25 7.92 10.08
N VAL A 46 -0.60 8.71 9.05
CA VAL A 46 -2.00 9.05 8.77
C VAL A 46 -2.81 7.80 8.37
N ALA A 47 -2.24 6.90 7.57
CA ALA A 47 -2.88 5.64 7.20
C ALA A 47 -3.10 4.73 8.43
N VAL A 48 -2.13 4.72 9.36
CA VAL A 48 -2.25 4.00 10.64
C VAL A 48 -3.42 4.54 11.47
N ARG A 49 -3.46 5.87 11.69
CA ARG A 49 -4.57 6.49 12.43
C ARG A 49 -5.91 6.29 11.75
N TYR A 50 -5.95 6.32 10.42
CA TYR A 50 -7.17 6.08 9.66
C TYR A 50 -7.72 4.67 9.91
N LEU A 51 -6.85 3.66 9.90
CA LEU A 51 -7.19 2.28 10.25
C LEU A 51 -7.69 2.15 11.71
N GLU A 52 -7.21 3.02 12.61
CA GLU A 52 -7.64 3.10 14.01
C GLU A 52 -8.88 3.99 14.22
N HIS A 53 -9.45 4.55 13.15
CA HIS A 53 -10.56 5.51 13.14
C HIS A 53 -10.24 6.88 13.79
N ASP A 54 -8.96 7.21 13.95
CA ASP A 54 -8.44 8.47 14.48
C ASP A 54 -8.02 9.48 13.39
N ALA A 55 -8.27 9.16 12.12
CA ALA A 55 -8.10 10.08 10.99
C ALA A 55 -9.27 9.97 10.00
N SER A 56 -9.55 11.06 9.30
CA SER A 56 -10.62 11.16 8.31
C SER A 56 -10.14 10.89 6.89
N PHE A 57 -11.08 10.83 5.95
CA PHE A 57 -10.79 10.79 4.52
C PHE A 57 -10.01 12.03 4.03
N GLU A 58 -10.29 13.21 4.60
CA GLU A 58 -9.61 14.46 4.25
C GLU A 58 -8.15 14.45 4.73
N ASP A 59 -7.87 13.81 5.87
CA ASP A 59 -6.51 13.61 6.36
C ASP A 59 -5.69 12.72 5.41
N LEU A 60 -6.27 11.61 4.94
CA LEU A 60 -5.65 10.73 3.94
C LEU A 60 -5.35 11.48 2.65
N GLU A 61 -6.31 12.26 2.15
CA GLU A 61 -6.14 13.04 0.92
C GLU A 61 -5.03 14.08 1.08
N THR A 62 -5.00 14.80 2.21
CA THR A 62 -3.97 15.78 2.52
C THR A 62 -2.57 15.14 2.56
N ALA A 63 -2.43 13.99 3.23
CA ALA A 63 -1.18 13.25 3.28
C ALA A 63 -0.76 12.76 1.88
N ARG A 64 -1.72 12.25 1.09
CA ARG A 64 -1.48 11.77 -0.28
C ARG A 64 -0.97 12.89 -1.19
N VAL A 65 -1.58 14.08 -1.11
CA VAL A 65 -1.12 15.27 -1.84
C VAL A 65 0.29 15.66 -1.42
N ARG A 66 0.61 15.63 -0.11
CA ARG A 66 1.97 15.89 0.39
C ARG A 66 2.98 14.92 -0.21
N CYS A 67 2.69 13.61 -0.21
CA CYS A 67 3.54 12.61 -0.88
C CYS A 67 3.76 12.93 -2.36
N TRP A 68 2.71 13.27 -3.11
CA TRP A 68 2.83 13.65 -4.52
C TRP A 68 3.71 14.88 -4.74
N GLN A 69 3.66 15.88 -3.86
CA GLN A 69 4.54 17.05 -3.98
C GLN A 69 6.02 16.70 -3.76
N LEU A 70 6.34 15.73 -2.90
CA LEU A 70 7.72 15.31 -2.63
C LEU A 70 8.42 14.66 -3.85
N ILE A 71 7.64 14.05 -4.73
CA ILE A 71 8.13 13.39 -5.95
C ILE A 71 7.76 14.13 -7.24
N LYS A 72 7.23 15.36 -7.12
CA LYS A 72 6.79 16.13 -8.28
C LYS A 72 7.90 16.27 -9.32
N GLY A 73 7.62 15.86 -10.56
CA GLY A 73 8.57 15.89 -11.68
C GLY A 73 9.54 14.71 -11.71
N ARG A 74 9.40 13.75 -10.79
CA ARG A 74 10.15 12.48 -10.73
C ARG A 74 9.21 11.28 -10.53
N ASP A 75 7.90 11.49 -10.56
CA ASP A 75 6.87 10.53 -10.19
C ASP A 75 6.84 9.25 -11.03
N SER A 76 7.45 9.27 -12.21
CA SER A 76 7.61 8.13 -13.11
C SER A 76 8.98 7.45 -13.02
N ASP A 77 9.95 7.98 -12.27
CA ASP A 77 11.29 7.40 -12.16
C ASP A 77 11.36 6.32 -11.08
N LEU A 78 10.76 5.16 -11.35
CA LEU A 78 10.75 4.02 -10.42
C LEU A 78 12.12 3.38 -10.19
N ARG A 79 13.17 3.84 -10.89
CA ARG A 79 14.56 3.43 -10.61
C ARG A 79 15.14 4.15 -9.40
N ASP A 80 14.53 5.24 -8.96
CA ASP A 80 14.83 5.90 -7.70
C ASP A 80 14.05 5.18 -6.57
N PRO A 81 14.72 4.43 -5.67
CA PRO A 81 14.05 3.70 -4.60
C PRO A 81 13.28 4.62 -3.64
N ASN A 82 13.66 5.90 -3.53
CA ASN A 82 12.93 6.88 -2.74
C ASN A 82 11.58 7.23 -3.41
N VAL A 83 11.56 7.40 -4.74
CA VAL A 83 10.30 7.59 -5.48
C VAL A 83 9.41 6.35 -5.32
N ALA A 84 9.96 5.16 -5.49
CA ALA A 84 9.22 3.91 -5.34
C ALA A 84 8.64 3.74 -3.91
N SER A 85 9.42 4.08 -2.87
CA SER A 85 8.95 4.05 -1.48
C SER A 85 7.79 5.03 -1.24
N ILE A 86 7.86 6.24 -1.80
CA ILE A 86 6.79 7.24 -1.70
C ILE A 86 5.54 6.78 -2.45
N ARG A 87 5.70 6.19 -3.63
CA ARG A 87 4.59 5.62 -4.42
C ARG A 87 3.92 4.46 -3.68
N SER A 88 4.69 3.65 -2.95
CA SER A 88 4.16 2.60 -2.07
C SER A 88 3.32 3.17 -0.92
N VAL A 89 3.78 4.24 -0.26
CA VAL A 89 3.01 4.94 0.78
C VAL A 89 1.76 5.60 0.21
N ILE A 90 1.80 6.13 -1.01
CA ILE A 90 0.61 6.68 -1.65
C ILE A 90 -0.51 5.63 -1.78
N CYS A 91 -0.19 4.35 -2.03
CA CYS A 91 -1.19 3.27 -2.07
C CYS A 91 -1.93 3.10 -0.73
N THR A 92 -1.26 3.34 0.41
CA THR A 92 -1.89 3.25 1.75
C THR A 92 -2.81 4.43 2.05
N LEU A 93 -2.81 5.47 1.23
CA LEU A 93 -3.55 6.71 1.45
C LEU A 93 -4.78 6.84 0.55
N TYR A 94 -5.10 5.80 -0.23
CA TYR A 94 -6.37 5.76 -0.95
C TYR A 94 -7.48 5.32 0.00
N PRO A 95 -8.59 6.08 0.04
CA PRO A 95 -9.70 5.79 0.92
C PRO A 95 -10.39 4.47 0.54
N HIS A 96 -11.06 3.84 1.51
CA HIS A 96 -11.99 2.76 1.23
C HIS A 96 -13.23 3.31 0.50
N ASP A 97 -13.12 3.42 -0.81
CA ASP A 97 -14.23 3.70 -1.72
C ASP A 97 -14.59 2.37 -2.41
N PRO A 98 -15.87 1.94 -2.42
CA PRO A 98 -16.30 0.77 -3.20
C PRO A 98 -15.98 0.88 -4.70
N ARG A 99 -15.68 2.08 -5.19
CA ARG A 99 -15.22 2.35 -6.55
C ARG A 99 -13.70 2.24 -6.71
N ASN A 100 -12.94 2.25 -5.62
CA ASN A 100 -11.51 2.02 -5.65
C ASN A 100 -11.25 0.53 -5.79
N ASP A 101 -10.62 0.18 -6.90
CA ASP A 101 -10.23 -1.17 -7.22
C ASP A 101 -9.05 -1.58 -6.31
N LEU A 102 -9.37 -2.29 -5.23
CA LEU A 102 -8.39 -2.76 -4.25
C LEU A 102 -7.41 -3.75 -4.87
N PHE A 103 -7.87 -4.53 -5.86
CA PHE A 103 -7.03 -5.45 -6.61
C PHE A 103 -5.96 -4.67 -7.36
N MET A 104 -6.35 -3.67 -8.17
CA MET A 104 -5.40 -2.83 -8.90
C MET A 104 -4.47 -2.05 -7.97
N THR A 105 -4.94 -1.65 -6.79
CA THR A 105 -4.10 -0.98 -5.79
C THR A 105 -3.02 -1.92 -5.24
N LEU A 106 -3.38 -3.15 -4.89
CA LEU A 106 -2.45 -4.16 -4.38
C LEU A 106 -1.49 -4.67 -5.46
N ASP A 107 -1.93 -4.74 -6.70
CA ASP A 107 -1.12 -5.11 -7.87
C ASP A 107 -0.03 -4.06 -8.12
N VAL A 108 -0.41 -2.79 -8.26
CA VAL A 108 0.54 -1.69 -8.47
C VAL A 108 1.43 -1.45 -7.24
N PHE A 109 0.92 -1.73 -6.04
CA PHE A 109 1.72 -1.70 -4.81
C PHE A 109 2.89 -2.68 -4.84
N GLU A 110 2.70 -3.88 -5.41
CA GLU A 110 3.78 -4.88 -5.56
C GLU A 110 4.97 -4.28 -6.31
N ASP A 111 4.70 -3.72 -7.49
CA ASP A 111 5.72 -3.12 -8.36
C ASP A 111 6.53 -2.04 -7.61
N PHE A 112 5.84 -1.17 -6.88
CA PHE A 112 6.49 -0.10 -6.12
C PHE A 112 7.28 -0.62 -4.93
N ALA A 113 6.76 -1.62 -4.22
CA ALA A 113 7.45 -2.19 -3.07
C ALA A 113 8.73 -2.92 -3.50
N ILE A 114 8.69 -3.66 -4.61
CA ILE A 114 9.87 -4.31 -5.19
C ILE A 114 10.89 -3.27 -5.64
N ALA A 115 10.46 -2.23 -6.36
CA ALA A 115 11.32 -1.13 -6.78
C ALA A 115 11.93 -0.35 -5.59
N ALA A 116 11.22 -0.29 -4.46
CA ALA A 116 11.72 0.27 -3.20
C ALA A 116 12.72 -0.65 -2.46
N GLY A 117 12.94 -1.88 -2.96
CA GLY A 117 13.92 -2.83 -2.42
C GLY A 117 13.33 -3.90 -1.50
N ILE A 118 12.00 -4.05 -1.42
CA ILE A 118 11.39 -5.17 -0.69
C ILE A 118 11.61 -6.48 -1.46
N ASN A 119 11.94 -7.54 -0.73
CA ASN A 119 12.08 -8.87 -1.32
C ASN A 119 10.71 -9.41 -1.78
N PRO A 120 10.55 -9.84 -3.05
CA PRO A 120 9.29 -10.40 -3.55
C PRO A 120 8.75 -11.58 -2.71
N ALA A 121 9.64 -12.40 -2.14
CA ALA A 121 9.23 -13.52 -1.28
C ALA A 121 8.57 -13.04 0.03
N ASP A 122 9.05 -11.94 0.60
CA ASP A 122 8.48 -11.34 1.80
C ASP A 122 7.12 -10.69 1.53
N LEU A 123 6.95 -10.08 0.35
CA LEU A 123 5.65 -9.55 -0.11
C LEU A 123 4.62 -10.66 -0.24
N LEU A 124 4.97 -11.75 -0.94
CA LEU A 124 4.09 -12.90 -1.12
C LEU A 124 3.70 -13.52 0.23
N LEU A 125 4.66 -13.68 1.15
CA LEU A 125 4.39 -14.18 2.50
C LEU A 125 3.45 -13.25 3.26
N GLY A 126 3.69 -11.94 3.19
CA GLY A 126 2.87 -10.92 3.84
C GLY A 126 1.43 -10.89 3.32
N LEU A 127 1.25 -10.95 2.00
CA LEU A 127 -0.07 -11.00 1.37
C LEU A 127 -0.85 -12.24 1.82
N ARG A 128 -0.21 -13.42 1.79
CA ARG A 128 -0.82 -14.66 2.27
C ARG A 128 -1.18 -14.59 3.75
N ALA A 129 -0.33 -14.00 4.58
CA ALA A 129 -0.62 -13.86 6.01
C ALA A 129 -1.81 -12.92 6.26
N ALA A 130 -1.93 -11.84 5.48
CA ALA A 130 -3.00 -10.86 5.63
C ALA A 130 -4.38 -11.45 5.27
N PHE A 131 -4.45 -12.29 4.24
CA PHE A 131 -5.71 -12.87 3.74
C PHE A 131 -5.91 -14.35 4.08
N GLY A 132 -4.92 -15.00 4.71
CA GLY A 132 -4.97 -16.43 5.04
C GLY A 132 -6.01 -16.82 6.08
N ASN A 133 -6.52 -15.84 6.85
CA ASN A 133 -7.62 -16.02 7.81
C ASN A 133 -9.00 -15.66 7.22
N ALA A 134 -9.09 -15.31 5.93
CA ALA A 134 -10.34 -14.93 5.27
C ALA A 134 -11.08 -16.15 4.63
N ALA A 135 -10.75 -17.37 5.06
CA ALA A 135 -11.33 -18.63 4.58
C ALA A 135 -12.05 -19.38 5.71
#